data_AF-A0A1C6M4F6-F1
#
_entry.id   AF-A0A1C6M4F6-F1
#
_cell.length_a   1.000
_cell.length_b   1.000
_cell.length_c   1.000
_cell.angle_alpha   90.00
_cell.angle_beta   90.00
_cell.angle_gamma   90.00
#
_symmetry.space_group_name_H-M   'P 1'
#
loop_
_entity.id
_entity.type
_entity.pdbx_description
1 polymer ?
#
loop_
_entity_poly.entity_id
_entity_poly.type
_entity_poly.pdbx_seq_one_letter_code
_entity_poly.pdbx_strand_id
1 'polypeptide(L)' 'MTLDEYNASVRNLLAEQQNIAQETAKLALSGMANPASPQFAELMTRQWSLVQELAKLNTDLMLGIVRPGM' A
#
# COMPACT_ATOMS: atom_id res chain seq x y z
N MET A 1 -7.93 7.77 15.29
CA MET A 1 -7.47 6.39 15.11
C MET A 1 -6.89 5.92 16.43
N THR A 2 -7.23 4.72 16.88
CA THR A 2 -6.54 4.07 18.01
C THR A 2 -5.24 3.41 17.53
N LEU A 3 -4.36 3.06 18.45
CA LEU A 3 -3.15 2.30 18.10
C LEU A 3 -3.48 0.94 17.44
N ASP A 4 -4.59 0.31 17.83
CA ASP A 4 -5.04 -0.95 17.23
C ASP A 4 -5.52 -0.77 15.80
N GLU A 5 -6.29 0.29 15.52
CA GLU A 5 -6.71 0.65 14.16
C GLU A 5 -5.51 1.01 13.27
N TYR A 6 -4.49 1.68 13.83
CA TYR A 6 -3.23 1.96 13.14
C TYR A 6 -2.51 0.66 12.77
N ASN A 7 -2.35 -0.25 13.74
CA ASN A 7 -1.70 -1.54 13.53
C ASN A 7 -2.45 -2.40 12.51
N ALA A 8 -3.77 -2.40 12.54
CA ALA A 8 -4.59 -3.08 11.53
C ALA A 8 -4.37 -2.48 10.13
N SER A 9 -4.34 -1.14 10.04
CA SER A 9 -4.08 -0.43 8.77
C SER A 9 -2.69 -0.76 8.21
N VAL A 10 -1.65 -0.78 9.05
CA VAL A 10 -0.29 -1.18 8.65
C VAL A 10 -0.25 -2.63 8.15
N ARG A 11 -0.95 -3.57 8.81
CA ARG A 11 -1.04 -4.96 8.35
C ARG A 11 -1.68 -5.08 6.98
N ASN A 12 -2.76 -4.33 6.75
CA ASN A 12 -3.44 -4.30 5.45
C ASN A 12 -2.52 -3.75 4.35
N LEU A 13 -1.78 -2.68 4.63
CA LEU A 13 -0.79 -2.12 3.69
C LEU A 13 0.28 -3.15 3.31
N LEU A 14 0.79 -3.93 4.29
CA LEU A 14 1.79 -4.95 4.03
C LEU A 14 1.23 -6.10 3.17
N ALA A 15 0.01 -6.54 3.45
CA ALA A 15 -0.65 -7.56 2.65
C ALA A 15 -0.83 -7.10 1.19
N GLU A 16 -1.26 -5.85 0.99
CA GLU A 16 -1.46 -5.31 -0.35
C GLU A 16 -0.14 -5.07 -1.10
N GLN A 17 0.93 -4.64 -0.42
CA GLN A 17 2.27 -4.62 -1.03
C GLN A 17 2.71 -6.00 -1.51
N GLN A 18 2.43 -7.06 -0.73
CA GLN A 18 2.76 -8.42 -1.13
C GLN A 18 1.95 -8.86 -2.36
N ASN A 19 0.67 -8.51 -2.44
CA ASN A 19 -0.16 -8.76 -3.62
C ASN A 19 0.40 -8.07 -4.86
N ILE A 20 0.71 -6.77 -4.75
CA ILE A 20 1.31 -5.99 -5.84
C ILE A 20 2.64 -6.60 -6.30
N ALA A 21 3.50 -7.03 -5.38
CA ALA A 21 4.75 -7.69 -5.73
C ALA A 21 4.53 -8.98 -6.52
N GLN A 22 3.57 -9.82 -6.12
CA GLN A 22 3.23 -11.06 -6.83
C GLN A 22 2.65 -10.79 -8.22
N GLU A 23 1.75 -9.81 -8.35
CA GLU A 23 1.17 -9.41 -9.64
C GLU A 23 2.22 -8.82 -10.57
N THR A 24 3.12 -7.98 -10.04
CA THR A 24 4.25 -7.41 -10.80
C THR A 24 5.14 -8.52 -11.34
N ALA A 25 5.48 -9.52 -10.51
CA ALA A 25 6.29 -10.65 -10.94
C ALA A 25 5.61 -11.44 -12.07
N LYS A 26 4.29 -11.66 -12.00
CA LYS A 26 3.52 -12.32 -13.08
C LYS A 26 3.58 -11.52 -14.39
N LEU A 27 3.38 -10.20 -14.32
CA LEU A 27 3.47 -9.32 -15.49
C LEU A 27 4.89 -9.26 -16.06
N ALA A 28 5.92 -9.28 -15.21
CA ALA A 28 7.32 -9.30 -15.64
C ALA A 28 7.66 -10.58 -16.39
N LEU A 29 7.22 -11.74 -15.87
CA LEU A 29 7.41 -13.04 -16.52
C LEU A 29 6.69 -13.14 -17.86
N SER A 30 5.57 -12.42 -18.04
CA SER A 30 4.84 -12.37 -19.31
C SER A 30 5.30 -11.25 -20.26
N GLY A 31 6.32 -10.46 -19.91
CA GLY A 31 6.78 -9.30 -20.69
C GLY A 31 5.80 -8.10 -20.69
N MET A 32 4.77 -8.13 -19.86
CA MET A 32 3.73 -7.09 -19.76
C MET A 32 3.97 -6.08 -18.64
N ALA A 33 5.07 -6.19 -17.88
CA ALA A 33 5.47 -5.17 -16.92
C ALA A 33 6.04 -3.92 -17.62
N ASN A 34 5.21 -3.22 -18.37
CA ASN A 34 5.57 -2.01 -19.11
C ASN A 34 4.46 -0.95 -19.06
N PRO A 35 4.77 0.35 -19.18
CA PRO A 35 3.79 1.43 -19.02
C PRO A 35 2.65 1.43 -20.04
N ALA A 36 2.79 0.73 -21.18
CA ALA A 36 1.73 0.61 -22.18
C ALA A 36 0.74 -0.52 -21.87
N SER A 37 1.05 -1.42 -20.92
CA SER A 37 0.12 -2.43 -20.42
C SER A 37 -0.90 -1.76 -19.47
N PRO A 38 -2.21 -1.89 -19.75
CA PRO A 38 -3.24 -1.41 -18.83
C PRO A 38 -3.14 -2.05 -17.44
N GLN A 39 -2.80 -3.34 -17.39
CA GLN A 39 -2.65 -4.09 -16.12
C GLN A 39 -1.46 -3.55 -15.30
N PHE A 40 -0.34 -3.24 -15.96
CA PHE A 40 0.80 -2.65 -15.27
C PHE A 40 0.50 -1.22 -14.80
N ALA A 41 -0.22 -0.42 -15.59
CA ALA A 41 -0.63 0.92 -15.19
C ALA A 41 -1.58 0.92 -13.97
N GLU A 42 -2.53 -0.02 -13.94
CA GLU A 42 -3.41 -0.22 -12.78
C GLU A 42 -2.61 -0.61 -11.53
N LEU A 43 -1.66 -1.54 -11.69
CA LEU A 43 -0.77 -1.97 -10.61
C LEU A 43 0.05 -0.80 -10.04
N MET A 44 0.61 0.04 -10.90
CA MET A 44 1.36 1.22 -10.48
C MET A 44 0.47 2.25 -9.77
N THR A 45 -0.79 2.36 -10.18
CA THR A 45 -1.78 3.22 -9.50
C THR A 45 -2.06 2.71 -8.09
N ARG A 46 -2.28 1.41 -7.93
CA ARG A 46 -2.44 0.77 -6.60
C ARG A 46 -1.20 0.96 -5.73
N GLN A 47 -0.01 0.80 -6.30
CA GLN A 47 1.25 1.03 -5.58
C GLN A 47 1.36 2.48 -5.09
N TRP A 48 0.92 3.46 -5.88
CA TRP A 48 0.91 4.86 -5.48
C TRP A 48 -0.10 5.14 -4.35
N SER A 49 -1.29 4.55 -4.41
CA SER A 49 -2.27 4.64 -3.32
C SER A 49 -1.71 4.14 -2.00
N LEU A 50 -0.97 3.02 -2.00
CA LEU A 50 -0.29 2.52 -0.79
C LEU A 50 0.73 3.52 -0.22
N VAL A 51 1.49 4.19 -1.09
CA VAL A 51 2.45 5.21 -0.65
C VAL A 51 1.73 6.38 0.02
N GLN A 52 0.59 6.82 -0.53
CA GLN A 52 -0.22 7.88 0.07
C GLN A 52 -0.80 7.49 1.42
N GLU A 53 -1.33 6.26 1.54
CA GLU A 53 -1.87 5.75 2.79
C GLU A 53 -0.79 5.61 3.87
N LEU A 54 0.39 5.10 3.52
CA LEU A 54 1.53 5.03 4.43
C LEU A 54 1.97 6.43 4.90
N ALA A 55 2.06 7.38 3.98
CA ALA A 55 2.41 8.77 4.30
C ALA A 55 1.38 9.40 5.25
N LYS A 56 0.08 9.15 5.01
CA LYS A 56 -1.00 9.60 5.88
C LYS A 56 -0.89 8.98 7.27
N LEU A 57 -0.71 7.67 7.38
CA LEU A 57 -0.58 6.98 8.67
C LEU A 57 0.61 7.52 9.47
N ASN A 58 1.76 7.74 8.83
CA ASN A 58 2.93 8.31 9.49
C ASN A 58 2.69 9.76 9.92
N THR A 59 1.99 10.55 9.11
CA THR A 59 1.61 11.93 9.46
C THR A 59 0.66 11.94 10.66
N ASP A 60 -0.38 11.09 10.64
CA ASP A 60 -1.35 10.98 11.73
C ASP A 60 -0.66 10.53 13.04
N LEU A 61 0.35 9.65 12.95
CA LEU A 61 1.18 9.26 14.10
C LEU A 61 2.03 10.43 14.62
N MET A 62 2.76 11.14 13.74
CA MET A 62 3.61 12.27 14.12
C MET A 62 2.83 13.43 14.73
N LEU A 63 1.61 13.68 14.28
CA LEU A 63 0.72 14.71 14.81
C LEU A 63 0.03 14.30 16.12
N GLY A 64 0.29 13.09 16.64
CA GLY A 64 -0.37 12.58 17.84
C GLY A 64 -1.88 12.35 17.68
N ILE A 65 -2.36 12.23 16.44
CA ILE A 65 -3.77 11.93 16.12
C ILE A 65 -4.08 10.47 16.46
N VAL A 66 -3.07 9.59 16.39
CA VAL A 66 -3.14 8.22 16.89
C VAL A 66 -3.14 8.24 18.42
N ARG A 67 -4.26 7.82 19.01
CA ARG A 67 -4.42 7.77 20.47
C ARG A 67 -4.04 6.37 20.98
N PRO A 68 -3.47 6.26 22.20
CA PRO A 68 -3.39 4.98 22.88
C PRO A 68 -4.80 4.37 22.94
N GLY A 69 -4.93 3.09 22.56
CA GLY A 69 -6.19 2.37 22.79
C GLY A 69 -6.48 2.30 24.29
N MET A 70 -7.78 2.29 24.65
CA MET A 70 -8.22 1.94 26.01
C MET A 70 -8.14 0.43 26.21
#